data_AF-A0A3M8C9Y0-F1
#
_entry.id   AF-A0A3M8C9Y0-F1
#
_cell.length_a   1.000
_cell.length_b   1.000
_cell.length_c   1.000
_cell.angle_alpha   90.00
_cell.angle_beta   90.00
_cell.angle_gamma   90.00
#
_symmetry.space_group_name_H-M   'P 1'
#
loop_
_entity.id
_entity.type
_entity.pdbx_description
1 polymer ?
#
loop_
_entity_poly.entity_id
_entity_poly.type
_entity_poly.pdbx_seq_one_letter_code
_entity_poly.pdbx_strand_id
1 'polypeptide(L)'
;MDAAISELWRKVLAKIEKSLSKPSFDTWLKATKANTLEEDALIVVAPNDFARDWLETRYSQLITDTLYEVTGVNMKVKFVV
;
A
#
# COMPACT_ATOMS: atom_id res chain seq x y z
N MET A 1 -8.35 -11.66 -9.21
CA MET A 1 -8.01 -10.56 -8.28
C MET A 1 -9.13 -10.51 -7.26
N ASP A 2 -8.82 -10.69 -5.99
CA ASP A 2 -9.83 -10.72 -4.93
C ASP A 2 -10.45 -9.32 -4.76
N ALA A 3 -11.78 -9.23 -4.86
CA ALA A 3 -12.51 -7.98 -4.74
C ALA A 3 -12.37 -7.36 -3.34
N ALA A 4 -12.27 -8.18 -2.29
CA ALA A 4 -12.11 -7.70 -0.93
C ALA A 4 -10.72 -7.08 -0.70
N ILE A 5 -9.68 -7.68 -1.27
CA ILE A 5 -8.31 -7.16 -1.19
C ILE A 5 -8.19 -5.83 -1.95
N SER A 6 -8.82 -5.76 -3.12
CA SER A 6 -8.85 -4.53 -3.94
C SER A 6 -9.58 -3.38 -3.22
N GLU A 7 -10.69 -3.70 -2.55
CA GLU A 7 -11.45 -2.76 -1.73
C GLU A 7 -10.65 -2.26 -0.53
N LEU A 8 -9.97 -3.17 0.18
CA LEU A 8 -9.09 -2.83 1.30
C LEU A 8 -8.00 -1.84 0.85
N TRP A 9 -7.30 -2.14 -0.24
CA TRP A 9 -6.25 -1.28 -0.74
C TRP A 9 -6.78 0.10 -1.14
N ARG A 10 -7.96 0.19 -1.74
CA ARG A 10 -8.59 1.48 -2.07
C ARG A 10 -8.86 2.31 -0.82
N LYS A 11 -9.30 1.69 0.28
CA LYS A 11 -9.51 2.39 1.58
C LYS A 11 -8.20 2.88 2.17
N VAL A 12 -7.14 2.07 2.10
CA VAL A 12 -5.79 2.44 2.55
C VAL A 12 -5.27 3.64 1.74
N LEU A 13 -5.33 3.57 0.41
CA LEU A 13 -4.94 4.67 -0.47
C LEU A 13 -5.71 5.96 -0.19
N ALA A 14 -7.04 5.88 -0.03
CA ALA A 14 -7.88 7.04 0.26
C ALA A 14 -7.57 7.69 1.62
N LYS A 15 -7.01 6.92 2.56
CA LYS A 15 -6.56 7.45 3.86
C LYS A 15 -5.19 8.10 3.74
N ILE A 16 -4.26 7.46 3.05
CA ILE A 16 -2.91 8.00 2.79
C ILE A 16 -2.96 9.29 1.95
N GLU A 17 -3.88 9.38 0.97
CA GLU A 17 -4.05 10.58 0.15
C GLU A 17 -4.37 11.83 1.00
N LYS A 18 -4.98 11.66 2.17
CA LYS A 18 -5.29 12.76 3.10
C LYS A 18 -4.09 13.17 3.96
N SER A 19 -3.09 12.29 4.13
CA SER A 19 -1.92 12.54 4.99
C SER A 19 -0.66 12.94 4.21
N LEU A 20 -0.64 12.72 2.89
CA LEU A 20 0.48 13.06 2.02
C LEU A 20 0.18 14.24 1.10
N SER A 21 1.25 14.89 0.63
CA SER A 21 1.11 15.86 -0.46
C SER A 21 0.68 15.16 -1.75
N LYS A 22 -0.17 15.84 -2.52
CA LYS A 22 -0.70 15.33 -3.79
C LYS A 22 0.39 14.81 -4.75
N PRO A 23 1.52 15.52 -4.98
CA PRO A 23 2.58 15.01 -5.85
C PRO A 23 3.22 13.71 -5.34
N SER A 24 3.42 13.58 -4.03
CA SER A 24 4.00 12.36 -3.44
C SER A 24 3.06 11.16 -3.64
N PHE A 25 1.77 11.36 -3.37
CA PHE A 25 0.77 10.32 -3.55
C PHE A 25 0.63 9.90 -5.03
N ASP A 26 0.48 10.88 -5.92
CA ASP A 26 0.32 10.63 -7.36
C ASP A 26 1.55 9.91 -7.95
N THR A 27 2.76 10.22 -7.47
CA THR A 27 4.01 9.62 -7.96
C THR A 27 4.21 8.18 -7.47
N TRP A 28 3.99 7.94 -6.17
CA TRP A 28 4.45 6.69 -5.54
C TRP A 28 3.35 5.67 -5.28
N LEU A 29 2.12 6.11 -5.00
CA LEU A 29 1.09 5.25 -4.41
C LEU A 29 -0.09 5.00 -5.35
N LYS A 30 -0.49 6.00 -6.14
CA LYS A 30 -1.70 5.95 -6.95
C LYS A 30 -1.76 4.80 -7.96
N ALA A 31 -0.62 4.44 -8.54
CA ALA A 31 -0.54 3.38 -9.54
C ALA A 31 -0.41 1.97 -8.93
N THR A 32 -0.29 1.85 -7.61
CA THR A 32 -0.10 0.58 -6.93
C THR A 32 -1.39 -0.23 -6.85
N LYS A 33 -1.26 -1.55 -6.78
CA LYS A 33 -2.41 -2.47 -6.66
C LYS A 33 -2.11 -3.56 -5.65
N ALA A 34 -3.07 -3.90 -4.80
CA ALA A 34 -2.91 -5.10 -3.97
C ALA A 34 -3.11 -6.37 -4.82
N ASN A 35 -2.20 -7.33 -4.64
CA ASN A 35 -2.17 -8.59 -5.37
C ASN A 35 -2.80 -9.73 -4.55
N THR A 36 -2.24 -9.98 -3.37
CA THR A 36 -2.64 -11.07 -2.48
C THR A 36 -2.37 -10.69 -1.02
N LEU A 37 -3.07 -11.36 -0.12
CA LEU A 37 -2.81 -11.31 1.31
C LEU A 37 -2.15 -12.64 1.72
N GLU A 38 -0.94 -12.56 2.24
CA GLU A 38 -0.24 -13.67 2.90
C GLU A 38 -0.52 -13.62 4.41
N GLU A 39 -0.11 -14.65 5.16
CA GLU A 39 -0.41 -14.78 6.60
C GLU A 39 -0.08 -13.51 7.42
N ASP A 40 1.00 -12.79 7.09
CA ASP A 40 1.45 -11.60 7.83
C ASP A 40 1.66 -10.35 6.96
N ALA A 41 1.32 -10.41 5.67
CA ALA A 41 1.68 -9.34 4.73
C ALA A 41 0.68 -9.14 3.58
N LEU A 42 0.36 -7.88 3.30
CA LEU A 42 -0.29 -7.49 2.06
C LEU A 42 0.77 -7.30 0.96
N ILE A 43 0.63 -8.05 -0.14
CA ILE A 43 1.52 -7.93 -1.31
C ILE A 43 0.96 -6.86 -2.25
N VAL A 44 1.75 -5.84 -2.54
CA VAL A 44 1.39 -4.70 -3.38
C VAL A 44 2.29 -4.64 -4.60
N VAL A 45 1.68 -4.54 -5.78
CA VAL A 45 2.36 -4.35 -7.06
C VAL A 45 2.66 -2.85 -7.25
N ALA A 46 3.94 -2.54 -7.41
CA ALA A 46 4.47 -1.25 -7.81
C ALA A 46 4.67 -1.20 -9.34
N PRO A 47 4.61 -0.02 -9.97
CA PRO A 47 4.69 0.09 -11.43
C PRO A 47 6.09 -0.20 -12.01
N ASN A 48 7.14 -0.19 -11.20
CA ASN A 48 8.53 -0.48 -11.58
C ASN A 48 9.41 -0.67 -10.33
N ASP A 49 10.65 -1.13 -10.53
CA ASP A 49 11.61 -1.39 -9.45
C ASP A 49 11.93 -0.14 -8.63
N PHE A 50 12.03 1.03 -9.26
CA PHE A 50 12.33 2.27 -8.54
C PHE A 50 11.20 2.68 -7.59
N ALA A 51 9.95 2.51 -8.03
CA ALA A 51 8.79 2.73 -7.17
C ALA A 51 8.72 1.69 -6.05
N ARG A 52 9.01 0.42 -6.33
CA ARG A 52 9.11 -0.64 -5.32
C ARG A 52 10.10 -0.26 -4.21
N ASP A 53 11.34 0.05 -4.59
CA ASP A 53 12.42 0.34 -3.64
C ASP A 53 12.12 1.60 -2.81
N TRP A 54 11.51 2.61 -3.44
CA TRP A 54 11.11 3.83 -2.75
C TRP A 54 9.97 3.61 -1.76
N LEU A 55 8.94 2.87 -2.17
CA LEU A 55 7.82 2.48 -1.31
C LEU A 55 8.32 1.70 -0.09
N GLU A 56 9.21 0.74 -0.33
CA GLU A 56 9.80 -0.10 0.71
C GLU A 56 10.61 0.72 1.73
N THR A 57 11.41 1.68 1.25
CA THR A 57 12.28 2.48 2.12
C THR A 57 11.55 3.63 2.81
N ARG A 58 10.56 4.25 2.17
CA ARG A 58 9.95 5.51 2.64
C ARG A 58 8.53 5.38 3.16
N TYR A 59 7.75 4.45 2.62
CA TYR A 59 6.30 4.40 2.87
C TYR A 59 5.84 3.11 3.55
N SER A 60 6.70 2.11 3.73
CA SER A 60 6.35 0.85 4.44
C SER A 60 5.70 1.09 5.80
N GLN A 61 6.28 1.97 6.63
CA GLN A 61 5.74 2.26 7.96
C GLN A 61 4.36 2.92 7.86
N LEU A 62 4.25 3.99 7.06
CA LEU A 62 2.98 4.70 6.85
C LEU A 62 1.87 3.75 6.37
N ILE A 63 2.18 2.86 5.42
CA ILE A 63 1.22 1.92 4.88
C ILE A 63 0.84 0.86 5.94
N THR A 64 1.82 0.34 6.68
CA THR A 64 1.60 -0.61 7.78
C THR A 64 0.68 -0.02 8.85
N ASP A 65 0.94 1.23 9.28
CA ASP A 65 0.11 1.94 10.25
C ASP A 65 -1.31 2.16 9.70
N THR A 66 -1.42 2.57 8.44
CA THR A 66 -2.72 2.77 7.80
C THR A 66 -3.50 1.45 7.68
N LEU A 67 -2.82 0.34 7.34
CA LEU A 67 -3.42 -1.00 7.30
C LEU A 67 -3.99 -1.40 8.66
N TYR A 68 -3.22 -1.18 9.73
CA TYR A 68 -3.67 -1.41 11.09
C TYR A 68 -4.89 -0.56 11.44
N GLU A 69 -4.89 0.73 11.09
CA GLU A 69 -6.03 1.60 11.37
C GLU A 69 -7.31 1.24 10.58
N VAL A 70 -7.16 0.64 9.39
CA VAL A 70 -8.31 0.23 8.55
C VAL A 70 -8.85 -1.14 8.95
N THR A 71 -7.98 -2.05 9.41
CA THR A 71 -8.33 -3.46 9.62
C THR A 71 -8.34 -3.90 11.09
N GLY A 72 -7.64 -3.18 11.96
CA GLY A 72 -7.35 -3.60 13.34
C GLY A 72 -6.32 -4.73 13.45
N VAL A 73 -5.73 -5.16 12.32
CA VAL A 73 -4.79 -6.29 12.26
C VAL A 73 -3.39 -5.77 11.98
N ASN A 74 -2.42 -6.24 12.76
CA ASN A 74 -1.02 -5.90 12.53
C ASN A 74 -0.47 -6.78 11.40
N MET A 75 -0.35 -6.18 10.21
CA MET A 75 0.18 -6.84 9.01
C MET A 75 1.19 -5.93 8.33
N LYS A 76 2.23 -6.52 7.75
CA LYS A 76 3.23 -5.79 6.96
C LYS A 76 2.70 -5.49 5.56
N VAL A 77 3.42 -4.64 4.85
CA VAL A 77 3.31 -4.51 3.39
C VAL A 77 4.62 -5.00 2.75
N LYS A 78 4.51 -5.74 1.65
CA LYS A 78 5.64 -6.09 0.77
C LYS A 78 5.35 -5.60 -0.64
N PHE A 79 6.38 -5.19 -1.36
CA PHE A 79 6.25 -4.65 -2.71
C PHE A 79 6.88 -5.57 -3.75
N VAL A 80 6.18 -5.77 -4.87
CA VAL A 80 6.65 -6.49 -6.06
C VAL A 80 6.41 -5.64 -7.31
N VAL A 81 6.97 -6.00 -8.45
CA VAL A 81 6.74 -5.33 -9.75
C VAL A 81 5.89 -6.22 -10.64
#